data_AF-A0A5D2BIX8-F1
#
_entry.id   AF-A0A5D2BIX8-F1
#
_cell.length_a   1.000
_cell.length_b   1.000
_cell.length_c   1.000
_cell.angle_alpha   90.00
_cell.angle_beta   90.00
_cell.angle_gamma   90.00
#
_symmetry.space_group_name_H-M   'P 1'
#
loop_
_entity.id
_entity.type
_entity.pdbx_description
1 polymer ?
#
loop_
_entity_poly.entity_id
_entity_poly.type
_entity_poly.pdbx_seq_one_letter_code
_entity_poly.pdbx_strand_id
1 'polypeptide(L)'
;MAVKDFNPDCGDPAYTVGIVDLLLQCVELSYRPEAGGIRLREDIHNAHGYHFFVQFALVLSSMPQNQGIESIHLEHQDDEDSSPNSAQAFDVVQENDFRGKENPSSEHLSPTLSRLLDVLVSLAQTGSAEDKDFKYSHTKASGHSRSRTPSIDRLGDEIWELGNNKVKDLEAIQMLQDLFLKADSRDLQAEVLNRMFKIFSSHLENYMLCQKLRTVPLFILNMAGFPYSLQEIILKILEYAVTVVNCIPEQELLSLCCLLQQPITSELKLTILSFFVKLLSFDQQYKRVLREVGVLEVLLDDLGHHKFLLGPDQHGGHDGPLERKSLKKNLDNKDVIIASPKLMESNSEKFRIFEVDSTVTVAWDCMVSLLKKAEANQASFRSSNGVTIILPFLVSNIHRPGVLRTLSCLITEDTMQVY
;
A
#
# COMPACT_ATOMS: atom_id res chain seq x y z
N MET A 1 -13.82 -11.08 28.22
CA MET A 1 -15.01 -10.28 28.60
C MET A 1 -14.71 -8.79 28.45
N ALA A 2 -13.70 -8.21 29.11
CA ALA A 2 -13.43 -6.76 29.04
C ALA A 2 -13.32 -6.16 27.62
N VAL A 3 -12.54 -6.77 26.71
CA VAL A 3 -12.41 -6.28 25.31
C VAL A 3 -13.63 -6.65 24.45
N LYS A 4 -14.12 -7.89 24.60
CA LYS A 4 -15.23 -8.44 23.80
C LYS A 4 -16.56 -7.72 24.05
N ASP A 5 -16.82 -7.40 25.31
CA ASP A 5 -18.08 -6.82 25.78
C ASP A 5 -17.91 -5.32 26.10
N PHE A 6 -16.88 -4.68 25.54
CA PHE A 6 -16.60 -3.26 25.76
C PHE A 6 -17.76 -2.41 25.24
N ASN A 7 -18.33 -1.59 26.14
CA ASN A 7 -19.36 -0.63 25.81
C ASN A 7 -18.81 0.79 26.03
N PRO A 8 -18.80 1.67 25.01
CA PRO A 8 -18.29 3.03 25.15
C PRO A 8 -19.05 3.89 26.17
N ASP A 9 -20.30 3.57 26.48
CA ASP A 9 -21.14 4.36 27.40
C ASP A 9 -20.78 4.13 28.88
N CYS A 10 -20.19 2.99 29.23
CA CYS A 10 -19.93 2.60 30.62
C CYS A 10 -18.53 2.03 30.88
N GLY A 11 -17.77 1.71 29.84
CA GLY A 11 -16.42 1.17 29.94
C GLY A 11 -15.37 2.26 29.96
N ASP A 12 -14.31 2.09 30.77
CA ASP A 12 -13.12 2.93 30.72
C ASP A 12 -12.17 2.44 29.60
N PRO A 13 -11.93 3.26 28.54
CA PRO A 13 -11.00 2.95 27.47
C PRO A 13 -9.57 2.70 27.95
N ALA A 14 -9.07 3.53 28.88
CA ALA A 14 -7.69 3.48 29.35
C ALA A 14 -7.45 2.20 30.17
N TYR A 15 -8.41 1.86 31.04
CA TYR A 15 -8.39 0.61 31.78
C TYR A 15 -8.42 -0.62 30.85
N THR A 16 -9.30 -0.60 29.84
CA THR A 16 -9.40 -1.72 28.87
C THR A 16 -8.13 -1.88 28.05
N VAL A 17 -7.50 -0.79 27.60
CA VAL A 17 -6.18 -0.84 26.95
C VAL A 17 -5.11 -1.37 27.90
N GLY A 18 -5.16 -1.03 29.19
CA GLY A 18 -4.28 -1.62 30.22
C GLY A 18 -4.42 -3.13 30.34
N ILE A 19 -5.62 -3.69 30.15
CA ILE A 19 -5.83 -5.14 30.09
C ILE A 19 -5.17 -5.74 28.83
N VAL A 20 -5.27 -5.07 27.68
CA VAL A 20 -4.63 -5.55 26.44
C VAL A 20 -3.10 -5.52 26.58
N ASP A 21 -2.55 -4.49 27.23
CA ASP A 21 -1.11 -4.41 27.55
C ASP A 21 -0.67 -5.55 28.49
N LEU A 22 -1.44 -5.82 29.55
CA LEU A 22 -1.18 -6.96 30.43
C LEU A 22 -1.21 -8.29 29.67
N LEU A 23 -2.16 -8.45 28.73
CA LEU A 23 -2.24 -9.64 27.91
C LEU A 23 -1.01 -9.81 27.02
N LEU A 24 -0.50 -8.74 26.41
CA LEU A 24 0.77 -8.76 25.67
C LEU A 24 1.92 -9.24 26.57
N GLN A 25 2.05 -8.69 27.78
CA GLN A 25 3.07 -9.11 28.74
C GLN A 25 2.92 -10.60 29.10
N CYS A 26 1.70 -11.10 29.27
CA CYS A 26 1.46 -12.51 29.50
C CYS A 26 1.91 -13.36 28.29
N VAL A 27 1.62 -12.93 27.06
CA VAL A 27 2.07 -13.62 25.84
C VAL A 27 3.59 -13.67 25.79
N GLU A 28 4.29 -12.58 26.07
CA GLU A 28 5.75 -12.55 26.16
C GLU A 28 6.29 -13.54 27.20
N LEU A 29 5.68 -13.59 28.38
CA LEU A 29 6.06 -14.53 29.44
C LEU A 29 5.81 -15.99 29.05
N SER A 30 4.79 -16.27 28.23
CA SER A 30 4.45 -17.63 27.79
C SER A 30 5.52 -18.27 26.88
N TYR A 31 6.37 -17.44 26.23
CA TYR A 31 7.49 -17.93 25.43
C TYR A 31 8.74 -18.30 26.24
N ARG A 32 8.75 -18.02 27.55
CA ARG A 32 9.87 -18.38 28.42
C ARG A 32 9.91 -19.88 28.68
N PRO A 33 11.11 -20.50 28.82
CA PRO A 33 11.24 -21.93 29.05
C PRO A 33 10.55 -22.40 30.35
N GLU A 34 10.40 -21.52 31.34
CA GLU A 34 9.72 -21.79 32.61
C GLU A 34 8.20 -21.90 32.48
N ALA A 35 7.60 -21.44 31.37
CA ALA A 35 6.15 -21.38 31.18
C ALA A 35 5.50 -22.75 30.90
N GLY A 36 6.26 -23.86 30.92
CA GLY A 36 5.71 -25.21 30.93
C GLY A 36 4.87 -25.58 29.69
N GLY A 37 5.15 -24.96 28.54
CA GLY A 37 4.44 -25.22 27.29
C GLY A 37 3.13 -24.46 27.09
N ILE A 38 2.84 -23.46 27.93
CA ILE A 38 1.72 -22.53 27.73
C ILE A 38 1.91 -21.78 26.40
N ARG A 39 0.83 -21.67 25.63
CA ARG A 39 0.80 -21.10 24.28
C ARG A 39 -0.29 -20.03 24.17
N LEU A 40 -0.10 -18.93 24.90
CA LEU A 40 -1.15 -17.90 25.03
C LEU A 40 -1.49 -17.24 23.70
N ARG A 41 -0.54 -17.15 22.76
CA ARG A 41 -0.83 -16.63 21.42
C ARG A 41 -1.83 -17.52 20.68
N GLU A 42 -1.62 -18.84 20.67
CA GLU A 42 -2.55 -19.79 20.10
C GLU A 42 -3.90 -19.76 20.82
N ASP A 43 -3.93 -19.53 22.14
CA ASP A 43 -5.17 -19.34 22.89
C ASP A 43 -5.92 -18.07 22.45
N ILE A 44 -5.21 -16.95 22.22
CA ILE A 44 -5.79 -15.72 21.66
C ILE A 44 -6.38 -15.99 20.27
N HIS A 45 -5.65 -16.71 19.41
CA HIS A 45 -6.15 -17.11 18.09
C HIS A 45 -7.44 -17.93 18.20
N ASN A 46 -7.40 -19.01 18.97
CA ASN A 46 -8.52 -19.95 19.14
C ASN A 46 -9.77 -19.28 19.74
N ALA A 47 -9.57 -18.25 20.57
CA ALA A 47 -10.65 -17.45 21.15
C ALA A 47 -11.16 -16.33 20.22
N HIS A 48 -10.67 -16.22 18.99
CA HIS A 48 -10.92 -15.11 18.06
C HIS A 48 -10.53 -13.74 18.66
N GLY A 49 -9.51 -13.70 19.51
CA GLY A 49 -9.06 -12.50 20.23
C GLY A 49 -8.70 -11.34 19.30
N TYR A 50 -8.00 -11.63 18.20
CA TYR A 50 -7.63 -10.62 17.20
C TYR A 50 -8.85 -9.89 16.61
N HIS A 51 -9.96 -10.59 16.37
CA HIS A 51 -11.18 -9.98 15.89
C HIS A 51 -11.76 -8.98 16.90
N PHE A 52 -11.72 -9.32 18.20
CA PHE A 52 -12.14 -8.41 19.26
C PHE A 52 -11.21 -7.19 19.39
N PHE A 53 -9.91 -7.33 19.13
CA PHE A 53 -9.02 -6.17 19.07
C PHE A 53 -9.36 -5.22 17.92
N VAL A 54 -9.69 -5.75 16.73
CA VAL A 54 -10.17 -4.91 15.62
C VAL A 54 -11.44 -4.16 16.03
N GLN A 55 -12.45 -4.86 16.55
CA GLN A 55 -13.70 -4.25 16.97
C GLN A 55 -13.48 -3.18 18.04
N PHE A 56 -12.63 -3.46 19.03
CA PHE A 56 -12.31 -2.52 20.08
C PHE A 56 -11.62 -1.25 19.54
N ALA A 57 -10.63 -1.39 18.67
CA ALA A 57 -9.96 -0.25 18.04
C ALA A 57 -10.92 0.59 17.18
N LEU A 58 -11.84 -0.05 16.46
CA LEU A 58 -12.88 0.65 15.69
C LEU A 58 -13.82 1.44 16.60
N VAL A 59 -14.30 0.83 17.69
CA VAL A 59 -15.15 1.50 18.69
C VAL A 59 -14.41 2.71 19.27
N LEU A 60 -13.16 2.54 19.71
CA LEU A 60 -12.36 3.64 20.25
C LEU A 60 -12.17 4.80 19.27
N SER A 61 -12.05 4.50 17.97
CA SER A 61 -11.88 5.53 16.94
C SER A 61 -13.14 6.36 16.69
N SER A 62 -14.31 5.81 17.05
CA SER A 62 -15.61 6.48 16.93
C SER A 62 -16.01 7.29 18.16
N MET A 63 -15.26 7.18 19.26
CA MET A 63 -15.55 7.92 20.49
C MET A 63 -15.20 9.41 20.32
N PRO A 64 -16.07 10.34 20.78
CA PRO A 64 -15.74 11.75 20.76
C PRO A 64 -14.49 11.99 21.63
N GLN A 65 -13.49 12.68 21.07
CA GLN A 65 -12.38 13.18 21.86
C GLN A 65 -12.99 14.16 22.86
N ASN A 66 -13.07 13.77 24.14
CA ASN A 66 -13.52 14.68 25.19
C ASN A 66 -12.72 15.97 25.04
N GLN A 67 -13.42 17.08 24.78
CA GLN A 67 -12.90 18.44 24.82
C GLN A 67 -12.40 18.72 26.24
N GLY A 68 -11.22 18.21 26.55
CA GLY A 68 -10.50 18.35 27.81
C GLY A 68 -9.33 19.31 27.63
N ILE A 69 -9.62 20.51 27.14
CA ILE A 69 -8.85 21.70 27.51
C ILE A 69 -9.91 22.63 28.10
N GLU A 70 -10.14 22.46 29.40
CA GLU A 70 -11.08 23.28 30.15
C GLU A 70 -10.71 24.75 29.97
N SER A 71 -11.71 25.50 29.54
CA SER A 71 -11.93 26.87 29.91
C SER A 71 -11.87 27.02 31.44
N ILE A 72 -10.67 27.08 32.00
CA ILE A 72 -10.42 27.69 33.30
C ILE A 72 -9.82 29.05 33.03
N HIS A 73 -10.71 30.02 32.80
CA HIS A 73 -10.51 31.37 33.32
C HIS A 73 -11.88 32.01 33.48
N LEU A 74 -12.55 31.66 34.58
CA LEU A 74 -13.52 32.55 35.18
C LEU A 74 -12.76 33.65 35.92
N GLU A 75 -13.14 34.87 35.57
CA GLU A 75 -13.17 36.09 36.38
C GLU A 75 -11.84 36.63 36.95
N HIS A 76 -11.34 37.69 36.30
CA HIS A 76 -11.19 38.94 37.02
C HIS A 76 -11.81 40.08 36.22
N GLN A 77 -12.91 40.58 36.77
CA GLN A 77 -13.55 41.84 36.51
C GLN A 77 -12.72 42.92 37.23
N ASP A 78 -12.32 43.96 36.51
CA ASP A 78 -12.07 45.30 37.06
C ASP A 78 -12.41 46.34 35.98
N ASP A 79 -13.24 47.28 36.40
CA ASP A 79 -13.82 48.39 35.63
C ASP A 79 -12.86 49.59 35.45
N GLU A 80 -13.28 50.51 34.57
CA GLU A 80 -12.83 51.92 34.38
C GLU A 80 -11.49 52.12 33.60
N ASP A 81 -11.34 53.03 32.63
CA ASP A 81 -12.20 54.07 32.07
C ASP A 81 -11.58 54.64 30.76
N SER A 82 -12.39 55.39 30.01
CA SER A 82 -11.98 56.45 29.05
C SER A 82 -11.45 56.13 27.63
N SER A 83 -12.22 56.59 26.63
CA SER A 83 -11.86 56.82 25.21
C SER A 83 -11.58 58.34 24.99
N PRO A 84 -11.30 58.89 23.77
CA PRO A 84 -10.75 58.37 22.50
C PRO A 84 -9.67 59.30 21.85
N ASN A 85 -9.23 58.94 20.63
CA ASN A 85 -8.67 59.76 19.53
C ASN A 85 -7.15 59.99 19.43
N SER A 86 -6.54 59.50 18.34
CA SER A 86 -5.92 60.35 17.30
C SER A 86 -5.50 59.56 16.06
N ALA A 87 -5.85 60.08 14.89
CA ALA A 87 -5.55 59.56 13.56
C ALA A 87 -4.14 59.95 13.06
N GLN A 88 -3.70 59.25 12.00
CA GLN A 88 -2.65 59.54 10.98
C GLN A 88 -1.64 58.39 10.88
N ALA A 89 -1.06 57.98 9.75
CA ALA A 89 -1.26 58.13 8.31
C ALA A 89 -0.22 57.17 7.65
N PHE A 90 -0.50 56.71 6.42
CA PHE A 90 0.33 56.07 5.35
C PHE A 90 1.85 55.90 5.61
N ASP A 91 2.53 54.82 5.23
CA ASP A 91 2.65 54.21 3.88
C ASP A 91 3.62 52.99 3.94
N VAL A 92 3.78 52.28 2.81
CA VAL A 92 4.88 51.35 2.42
C VAL A 92 4.56 49.83 2.36
N VAL A 93 4.20 49.42 1.13
CA VAL A 93 4.64 48.24 0.36
C VAL A 93 4.73 46.88 1.09
N GLN A 94 3.75 46.02 0.80
CA GLN A 94 3.68 44.63 1.22
C GLN A 94 4.30 43.71 0.15
N GLU A 95 5.53 43.25 0.37
CA GLU A 95 6.04 42.00 -0.19
C GLU A 95 5.38 40.85 0.58
N ASN A 96 4.37 40.20 -0.01
CA ASN A 96 3.77 39.00 0.55
C ASN A 96 4.63 37.79 0.18
N ASP A 97 5.52 37.44 1.11
CA ASP A 97 6.20 36.16 1.15
C ASP A 97 5.17 35.05 1.41
N PHE A 98 5.10 34.06 0.51
CA PHE A 98 4.22 32.90 0.59
C PHE A 98 4.68 31.97 1.72
N ARG A 99 4.42 32.34 2.98
CA ARG A 99 4.43 31.37 4.08
C ARG A 99 3.06 30.69 4.10
N GLY A 100 3.00 29.52 3.46
CA GLY A 100 1.84 28.64 3.48
C GLY A 100 1.36 28.45 4.93
N LYS A 101 0.11 28.86 5.17
CA LYS A 101 -0.62 28.60 6.40
C LYS A 101 -0.73 27.09 6.58
N GLU A 102 -0.06 26.56 7.59
CA GLU A 102 -0.42 25.26 8.17
C GLU A 102 -1.85 25.38 8.70
N ASN A 103 -2.73 24.52 8.21
CA ASN A 103 -4.14 24.49 8.62
C ASN A 103 -4.24 24.04 10.09
N PRO A 104 -5.01 24.73 10.94
CA PRO A 104 -5.22 24.35 12.32
C PRO A 104 -6.41 23.37 12.41
N SER A 105 -6.18 22.09 12.09
CA SER A 105 -7.13 21.00 12.39
C SER A 105 -6.52 19.61 12.12
N SER A 106 -5.34 19.31 12.67
CA SER A 106 -4.93 17.91 12.84
C SER A 106 -5.52 17.41 14.16
N GLU A 107 -6.76 16.93 14.14
CA GLU A 107 -7.29 16.17 15.27
C GLU A 107 -6.48 14.87 15.36
N HIS A 108 -5.42 14.90 16.16
CA HIS A 108 -4.55 13.74 16.41
C HIS A 108 -5.38 12.60 17.01
N LEU A 109 -5.11 11.35 16.62
CA LEU A 109 -5.71 10.16 17.23
C LEU A 109 -5.56 10.22 18.76
N SER A 110 -6.58 9.75 19.48
CA SER A 110 -6.54 9.78 20.95
C SER A 110 -5.30 9.05 21.48
N PRO A 111 -4.69 9.52 22.59
CA PRO A 111 -3.52 8.86 23.18
C PRO A 111 -3.80 7.39 23.53
N THR A 112 -5.02 7.08 23.97
CA THR A 112 -5.46 5.73 24.31
C THR A 112 -5.49 4.81 23.09
N LEU A 113 -6.03 5.28 21.95
CA LEU A 113 -6.03 4.52 20.71
C LEU A 113 -4.61 4.34 20.16
N SER A 114 -3.78 5.37 20.25
CA SER A 114 -2.37 5.28 19.86
C SER A 114 -1.62 4.23 20.68
N ARG A 115 -1.82 4.21 22.01
CA ARG A 115 -1.26 3.19 22.91
C ARG A 115 -1.73 1.79 22.55
N LEU A 116 -3.02 1.62 22.24
CA LEU A 116 -3.56 0.34 21.78
C LEU A 116 -2.85 -0.12 20.50
N LEU A 117 -2.73 0.75 19.50
CA LEU A 117 -2.05 0.42 18.24
C LEU A 117 -0.59 0.02 18.46
N ASP A 118 0.12 0.66 19.40
CA ASP A 118 1.47 0.25 19.77
C ASP A 118 1.52 -1.16 20.37
N VAL A 119 0.57 -1.50 21.26
CA VAL A 119 0.45 -2.87 21.81
C VAL A 119 0.18 -3.89 20.71
N LEU A 120 -0.68 -3.55 19.74
CA LEU A 120 -1.00 -4.42 18.59
C LEU A 120 0.21 -4.64 17.66
N VAL A 121 1.05 -3.61 17.47
CA VAL A 121 2.31 -3.73 16.74
C VAL A 121 3.29 -4.64 17.49
N SER A 122 3.45 -4.44 18.80
CA SER A 122 4.30 -5.28 19.64
C SER A 122 3.85 -6.74 19.60
N LEU A 123 2.54 -6.99 19.66
CA LEU A 123 1.98 -8.35 19.56
C LEU A 123 2.39 -9.05 18.26
N ALA A 124 2.48 -8.33 17.13
CA ALA A 124 2.93 -8.88 15.85
C ALA A 124 4.41 -9.32 15.85
N GLN A 125 5.21 -8.75 16.76
CA GLN A 125 6.65 -9.00 16.91
C GLN A 125 6.96 -9.94 18.10
N THR A 126 5.95 -10.29 18.92
CA THR A 126 6.09 -11.21 20.04
C THR A 126 6.06 -12.67 19.59
N GLY A 127 7.00 -13.48 20.07
CA GLY A 127 7.15 -14.88 19.69
C GLY A 127 8.48 -15.47 20.12
N SER A 128 8.61 -16.80 20.02
CA SER A 128 9.86 -17.52 20.32
C SER A 128 11.06 -16.93 19.57
N ALA A 129 12.20 -16.86 20.25
CA ALA A 129 13.48 -16.41 19.67
C ALA A 129 14.18 -17.49 18.83
N GLU A 130 13.67 -18.72 18.82
CA GLU A 130 14.28 -19.81 18.03
C GLU A 130 14.00 -19.65 16.53
N ASP A 131 14.82 -18.82 15.87
CA ASP A 131 14.97 -18.80 14.42
C ASP A 131 15.61 -20.13 13.96
N LYS A 132 14.77 -21.12 13.63
CA LYS A 132 15.21 -22.19 12.74
C LYS A 132 15.19 -21.65 11.31
N ASP A 133 16.36 -21.20 10.86
CA ASP A 133 16.77 -20.95 9.48
C ASP A 133 15.74 -21.40 8.43
N PHE A 134 15.03 -20.45 7.83
CA PHE A 134 14.42 -20.66 6.51
C PHE A 134 15.54 -20.72 5.46
N LYS A 135 16.22 -21.87 5.36
CA LYS A 135 17.15 -22.15 4.26
C LYS A 135 16.38 -22.29 2.95
N TYR A 136 16.40 -21.25 2.13
CA TYR A 136 16.14 -21.38 0.70
C TYR A 136 17.16 -22.36 0.11
N SER A 137 16.68 -23.50 -0.37
CA SER A 137 17.50 -24.53 -0.99
C SER A 137 17.97 -24.06 -2.38
N HIS A 138 19.19 -23.53 -2.45
CA HIS A 138 19.97 -23.61 -3.68
C HIS A 138 20.77 -24.92 -3.71
N THR A 139 20.64 -25.61 -4.83
CA THR A 139 21.15 -26.94 -5.13
C THR A 139 22.67 -27.05 -5.24
N LYS A 140 23.22 -28.10 -4.59
CA LYS A 140 24.48 -28.86 -4.84
C LYS A 140 25.82 -28.11 -4.60
N ALA A 141 26.89 -28.69 -4.04
CA ALA A 141 27.31 -30.09 -3.91
C ALA A 141 28.26 -30.33 -2.72
N SER A 142 28.21 -31.57 -2.20
CA SER A 142 29.33 -32.45 -1.75
C SER A 142 30.45 -31.93 -0.82
N GLY A 143 30.61 -32.60 0.33
CA GLY A 143 31.95 -32.83 0.89
C GLY A 143 32.11 -32.87 2.42
N HIS A 144 32.11 -34.09 2.97
CA HIS A 144 32.86 -34.55 4.15
C HIS A 144 32.47 -34.13 5.58
N SER A 145 32.10 -35.16 6.35
CA SER A 145 31.94 -35.22 7.80
C SER A 145 33.25 -34.94 8.55
N ARG A 146 33.19 -34.17 9.64
CA ARG A 146 34.08 -34.33 10.80
C ARG A 146 33.47 -33.70 12.05
N SER A 147 33.33 -34.54 13.07
CA SER A 147 32.85 -34.26 14.43
C SER A 147 33.74 -33.27 15.19
N ARG A 148 33.14 -32.28 15.87
CA ARG A 148 33.72 -31.62 17.05
C ARG A 148 32.65 -31.17 18.06
N THR A 149 32.85 -31.66 19.28
CA THR A 149 32.38 -31.29 20.64
C THR A 149 31.60 -29.97 20.85
N PRO A 150 30.58 -29.95 21.74
CA PRO A 150 29.95 -28.70 22.19
C PRO A 150 30.75 -28.12 23.36
N SER A 151 31.39 -26.97 23.14
CA SER A 151 31.97 -26.17 24.22
C SER A 151 31.01 -25.08 24.65
N ILE A 152 30.99 -24.90 25.96
CA ILE A 152 30.20 -23.99 26.77
C ILE A 152 30.52 -22.54 26.41
N ASP A 153 29.50 -21.77 26.04
CA ASP A 153 29.51 -20.30 26.10
C ASP A 153 28.06 -19.86 26.25
N ARG A 154 27.57 -19.95 27.49
CA ARG A 154 26.17 -19.71 27.87
C ARG A 154 25.99 -18.38 28.61
N LEU A 155 26.85 -17.39 28.34
CA LEU A 155 26.90 -16.18 29.17
C LEU A 155 27.05 -14.86 28.39
N GLY A 156 26.66 -14.84 27.11
CA GLY A 156 26.70 -13.64 26.26
C GLY A 156 25.43 -13.34 25.47
N ASP A 157 24.37 -14.15 25.63
CA ASP A 157 23.22 -14.14 24.70
C ASP A 157 21.97 -13.41 25.22
N GLU A 158 22.03 -12.83 26.43
CA GLU A 158 20.87 -12.10 27.01
C GLU A 158 20.78 -10.63 26.55
N ILE A 159 21.78 -10.11 25.83
CA ILE A 159 21.84 -8.69 25.41
C ILE A 159 21.36 -8.49 23.95
N TRP A 160 21.25 -9.54 23.14
CA TRP A 160 20.85 -9.44 21.74
C TRP A 160 19.35 -9.68 21.47
N GLU A 161 18.59 -10.17 22.46
CA GLU A 161 17.18 -10.54 22.25
C GLU A 161 16.17 -9.39 22.41
N LEU A 162 16.58 -8.21 22.90
CA LEU A 162 15.69 -7.05 23.05
C LEU A 162 15.45 -6.30 21.71
N GLY A 163 16.07 -6.73 20.61
CA GLY A 163 16.18 -5.94 19.38
C GLY A 163 15.64 -6.55 18.10
N ASN A 164 15.05 -7.75 18.12
CA ASN A 164 14.58 -8.36 16.88
C ASN A 164 13.16 -7.90 16.53
N ASN A 165 13.04 -6.74 15.86
CA ASN A 165 11.79 -6.19 15.31
C ASN A 165 11.18 -7.04 14.17
N LYS A 166 11.53 -8.32 14.09
CA LYS A 166 11.05 -9.27 13.11
C LYS A 166 9.63 -9.71 13.44
N VAL A 167 8.80 -9.83 12.41
CA VAL A 167 7.43 -10.32 12.54
C VAL A 167 7.46 -11.79 12.96
N LYS A 168 6.79 -12.09 14.07
CA LYS A 168 6.63 -13.46 14.59
C LYS A 168 5.18 -13.93 14.52
N ASP A 169 4.24 -13.00 14.34
CA ASP A 169 2.81 -13.29 14.27
C ASP A 169 2.12 -12.68 13.04
N LEU A 170 1.89 -13.52 12.03
CA LEU A 170 1.20 -13.13 10.81
C LEU A 170 -0.30 -12.85 11.02
N GLU A 171 -0.93 -13.40 12.05
CA GLU A 171 -2.34 -13.16 12.32
C GLU A 171 -2.56 -11.77 12.93
N ALA A 172 -1.61 -11.31 13.75
CA ALA A 172 -1.58 -9.92 14.20
C ALA A 172 -1.41 -8.94 13.02
N ILE A 173 -0.61 -9.30 12.00
CA ILE A 173 -0.52 -8.50 10.76
C ILE A 173 -1.86 -8.51 10.01
N GLN A 174 -2.52 -9.66 9.92
CA GLN A 174 -3.85 -9.76 9.30
C GLN A 174 -4.89 -8.95 10.08
N MET A 175 -4.78 -8.87 11.40
CA MET A 175 -5.60 -8.00 12.24
C MET A 175 -5.39 -6.51 11.94
N LEU A 176 -4.14 -6.07 11.76
CA LEU A 176 -3.85 -4.68 11.33
C LEU A 176 -4.39 -4.39 9.93
N GLN A 177 -4.26 -5.35 9.00
CA GLN A 177 -4.85 -5.28 7.67
C GLN A 177 -6.38 -5.13 7.74
N ASP A 178 -7.04 -5.95 8.55
CA ASP A 178 -8.48 -5.90 8.77
C ASP A 178 -8.92 -4.56 9.37
N LEU A 179 -8.16 -4.06 10.35
CA LEU A 179 -8.42 -2.77 10.98
C LEU A 179 -8.32 -1.63 9.96
N PHE A 180 -7.27 -1.62 9.13
CA PHE A 180 -7.11 -0.63 8.06
C PHE A 180 -8.29 -0.64 7.07
N LEU A 181 -8.72 -1.83 6.62
CA LEU A 181 -9.80 -1.97 5.64
C LEU A 181 -11.20 -1.68 6.19
N LYS A 182 -11.42 -1.89 7.50
CA LYS A 182 -12.70 -1.69 8.17
C LYS A 182 -12.84 -0.30 8.81
N ALA A 183 -11.75 0.43 8.99
CA ALA A 183 -11.78 1.75 9.61
C ALA A 183 -12.50 2.78 8.72
N ASP A 184 -13.48 3.47 9.31
CA ASP A 184 -14.16 4.61 8.68
C ASP A 184 -13.40 5.93 8.92
N SER A 185 -12.58 6.00 9.99
CA SER A 185 -11.71 7.14 10.29
C SER A 185 -10.47 7.14 9.40
N ARG A 186 -10.29 8.21 8.62
CA ARG A 186 -9.11 8.41 7.77
C ARG A 186 -7.82 8.52 8.58
N ASP A 187 -7.88 9.10 9.77
CA ASP A 187 -6.72 9.22 10.65
C ASP A 187 -6.29 7.87 11.19
N LEU A 188 -7.25 7.02 11.59
CA LEU A 188 -6.97 5.64 11.98
C LEU A 188 -6.37 4.85 10.80
N GLN A 189 -6.92 4.98 9.59
CA GLN A 189 -6.37 4.33 8.41
C GLN A 189 -4.92 4.77 8.12
N ALA A 190 -4.65 6.08 8.15
CA ALA A 190 -3.31 6.62 7.94
C ALA A 190 -2.32 6.05 8.95
N GLU A 191 -2.73 6.03 10.21
CA GLU A 191 -1.86 5.63 11.30
C GLU A 191 -1.59 4.12 11.33
N VAL A 192 -2.61 3.30 11.06
CA VAL A 192 -2.44 1.84 10.92
C VAL A 192 -1.51 1.55 9.73
N LEU A 193 -1.72 2.20 8.58
CA LEU A 193 -0.87 2.00 7.41
C LEU A 193 0.59 2.42 7.67
N ASN A 194 0.81 3.54 8.36
CA ASN A 194 2.15 3.99 8.76
C ASN A 194 2.83 2.98 9.70
N ARG A 195 2.11 2.44 10.68
CA ARG A 195 2.62 1.39 11.58
C ARG A 195 2.92 0.10 10.82
N MET A 196 2.07 -0.32 9.88
CA MET A 196 2.34 -1.47 9.02
C MET A 196 3.58 -1.26 8.15
N PHE A 197 3.75 -0.07 7.56
CA PHE A 197 4.97 0.25 6.81
C PHE A 197 6.21 0.22 7.72
N LYS A 198 6.11 0.75 8.94
CA LYS A 198 7.18 0.67 9.95
C LYS A 198 7.54 -0.79 10.24
N ILE A 199 6.57 -1.68 10.42
CA ILE A 199 6.81 -3.12 10.59
C ILE A 199 7.53 -3.71 9.37
N PHE A 200 7.08 -3.41 8.15
CA PHE A 200 7.74 -3.92 6.95
C PHE A 200 9.19 -3.45 6.83
N SER A 201 9.45 -2.21 7.24
CA SER A 201 10.77 -1.58 7.14
C SER A 201 11.72 -1.86 8.31
N SER A 202 11.22 -2.37 9.43
CA SER A 202 12.02 -2.57 10.65
C SER A 202 12.96 -3.77 10.60
N HIS A 203 12.74 -4.71 9.67
CA HIS A 203 13.61 -5.86 9.42
C HIS A 203 13.45 -6.32 7.96
N LEU A 204 14.55 -6.62 7.27
CA LEU A 204 14.56 -6.94 5.83
C LEU A 204 13.67 -8.14 5.46
N GLU A 205 13.57 -9.12 6.36
CA GLU A 205 12.71 -10.30 6.15
C GLU A 205 11.22 -10.02 6.34
N ASN A 206 10.83 -8.92 7.01
CA ASN A 206 9.43 -8.68 7.37
C ASN A 206 8.54 -8.53 6.15
N TYR A 207 9.00 -7.79 5.14
CA TYR A 207 8.26 -7.66 3.89
C TYR A 207 8.02 -9.03 3.24
N MET A 208 9.08 -9.84 3.12
CA MET A 208 9.00 -11.18 2.52
C MET A 208 8.09 -12.14 3.32
N LEU A 209 8.13 -12.07 4.66
CA LEU A 209 7.23 -12.85 5.52
C LEU A 209 5.77 -12.46 5.30
N CYS A 210 5.48 -11.15 5.23
CA CYS A 210 4.14 -10.61 5.09
C CYS A 210 3.57 -10.78 3.67
N GLN A 211 4.40 -11.04 2.65
CA GLN A 211 3.91 -11.34 1.29
C GLN A 211 2.95 -12.55 1.24
N LYS A 212 3.07 -13.49 2.19
CA LYS A 212 2.16 -14.65 2.31
C LYS A 212 0.71 -14.25 2.56
N LEU A 213 0.49 -13.09 3.17
CA LEU A 213 -0.84 -12.58 3.50
C LEU A 213 -1.50 -11.82 2.34
N ARG A 214 -0.75 -11.52 1.27
CA ARG A 214 -1.21 -10.69 0.14
C ARG A 214 -1.79 -9.34 0.58
N THR A 215 -1.28 -8.79 1.69
CA THR A 215 -1.73 -7.53 2.30
C THR A 215 -1.60 -6.35 1.34
N VAL A 216 -0.41 -6.14 0.78
CA VAL A 216 -0.15 -5.01 -0.14
C VAL A 216 -0.93 -5.16 -1.46
N PRO A 217 -0.99 -6.34 -2.12
CA PRO A 217 -1.91 -6.58 -3.23
C PRO A 217 -3.37 -6.19 -2.93
N LEU A 218 -3.88 -6.56 -1.74
CA LEU A 218 -5.24 -6.23 -1.34
C LEU A 218 -5.45 -4.72 -1.15
N PHE A 219 -4.47 -4.03 -0.56
CA PHE A 219 -4.51 -2.57 -0.44
C PHE A 219 -4.55 -1.90 -1.80
N ILE A 220 -3.73 -2.37 -2.76
CA ILE A 220 -3.73 -1.86 -4.13
C ILE A 220 -5.11 -1.98 -4.76
N LEU A 221 -5.74 -3.16 -4.69
CA LEU A 221 -7.07 -3.37 -5.28
C LEU A 221 -8.18 -2.49 -4.68
N ASN A 222 -7.95 -1.87 -3.51
CA ASN A 222 -8.88 -0.96 -2.86
C ASN A 222 -8.43 0.53 -2.91
N MET A 223 -7.32 0.85 -3.58
CA MET A 223 -6.74 2.20 -3.62
C MET A 223 -7.72 3.28 -4.10
N ALA A 224 -8.64 2.94 -4.99
CA ALA A 224 -9.66 3.87 -5.48
C ALA A 224 -10.57 4.44 -4.37
N GLY A 225 -10.75 3.69 -3.28
CA GLY A 225 -11.52 4.13 -2.11
C GLY A 225 -10.72 4.90 -1.07
N PHE A 226 -9.39 4.99 -1.22
CA PHE A 226 -8.52 5.64 -0.24
C PHE A 226 -8.17 7.08 -0.64
N PRO A 227 -7.95 7.98 0.34
CA PRO A 227 -7.36 9.30 0.10
C PRO A 227 -6.00 9.21 -0.60
N TYR A 228 -5.66 10.25 -1.37
CA TYR A 228 -4.39 10.34 -2.10
C TYR A 228 -3.15 10.12 -1.22
N SER A 229 -3.13 10.65 0.01
CA SER A 229 -2.03 10.44 0.96
C SER A 229 -1.79 8.97 1.31
N LEU A 230 -2.85 8.15 1.41
CA LEU A 230 -2.72 6.71 1.67
C LEU A 230 -2.26 5.96 0.42
N GLN A 231 -2.74 6.36 -0.75
CA GLN A 231 -2.28 5.82 -2.03
C GLN A 231 -0.77 6.00 -2.19
N GLU A 232 -0.24 7.16 -1.83
CA GLU A 232 1.21 7.43 -1.84
C GLU A 232 1.99 6.53 -0.87
N ILE A 233 1.46 6.29 0.34
CA ILE A 233 2.12 5.40 1.31
C ILE A 233 2.14 3.96 0.77
N ILE A 234 1.05 3.48 0.17
CA ILE A 234 1.02 2.15 -0.46
C ILE A 234 2.11 2.02 -1.53
N LEU A 235 2.26 3.01 -2.41
CA LEU A 235 3.31 2.98 -3.43
C LEU A 235 4.72 3.14 -2.84
N LYS A 236 4.89 3.87 -1.73
CA LYS A 236 6.15 3.92 -0.97
C LYS A 236 6.53 2.57 -0.36
N ILE A 237 5.55 1.77 0.07
CA ILE A 237 5.78 0.39 0.50
C ILE A 237 6.34 -0.44 -0.66
N LEU A 238 5.77 -0.33 -1.87
CA LEU A 238 6.30 -1.02 -3.04
C LEU A 238 7.69 -0.50 -3.43
N GLU A 239 7.91 0.81 -3.35
CA GLU A 239 9.23 1.39 -3.60
C GLU A 239 10.28 0.81 -2.64
N TYR A 240 9.98 0.75 -1.35
CA TYR A 240 10.83 0.09 -0.35
C TYR A 240 11.12 -1.38 -0.70
N ALA A 241 10.09 -2.13 -1.09
CA ALA A 241 10.20 -3.53 -1.47
C ALA A 241 11.17 -3.73 -2.66
N VAL A 242 11.10 -2.83 -3.64
CA VAL A 242 11.93 -2.87 -4.85
C VAL A 242 13.36 -2.40 -4.57
N THR A 243 13.53 -1.29 -3.86
CA THR A 243 14.84 -0.62 -3.76
C THR A 243 15.67 -1.07 -2.56
N VAL A 244 15.02 -1.39 -1.43
CA VAL A 244 15.72 -1.74 -0.18
C VAL A 244 15.72 -3.24 0.05
N VAL A 245 14.55 -3.88 -0.07
CA VAL A 245 14.45 -5.34 0.09
C VAL A 245 15.00 -6.08 -1.12
N ASN A 246 15.04 -5.41 -2.29
CA ASN A 246 15.48 -5.99 -3.56
C ASN A 246 14.68 -7.26 -3.94
N CYS A 247 13.38 -7.23 -3.67
CA CYS A 247 12.45 -8.28 -4.10
C CYS A 247 11.68 -7.84 -5.35
N ILE A 248 11.19 -8.81 -6.12
CA ILE A 248 10.30 -8.53 -7.28
C ILE A 248 8.85 -8.70 -6.79
N PRO A 249 8.08 -7.62 -6.59
CA PRO A 249 6.72 -7.70 -6.07
C PRO A 249 5.71 -7.99 -7.19
N GLU A 250 5.83 -9.16 -7.84
CA GLU A 250 5.04 -9.50 -9.03
C GLU A 250 3.52 -9.41 -8.81
N GLN A 251 3.06 -9.72 -7.60
CA GLN A 251 1.63 -9.81 -7.27
C GLN A 251 1.04 -8.42 -7.01
N GLU A 252 1.84 -7.52 -6.46
CA GLU A 252 1.54 -6.10 -6.30
C GLU A 252 1.49 -5.42 -7.67
N LEU A 253 2.45 -5.71 -8.55
CA LEU A 253 2.47 -5.18 -9.92
C LEU A 253 1.29 -5.70 -10.76
N LEU A 254 0.94 -6.98 -10.61
CA LEU A 254 -0.28 -7.53 -11.19
C LEU A 254 -1.53 -6.83 -10.65
N SER A 255 -1.59 -6.54 -9.35
CA SER A 255 -2.73 -5.83 -8.75
C SER A 255 -2.87 -4.41 -9.28
N LEU A 256 -1.76 -3.69 -9.49
CA LEU A 256 -1.76 -2.36 -10.14
C LEU A 256 -2.25 -2.44 -11.58
N CYS A 257 -1.80 -3.46 -12.33
CA CYS A 257 -2.25 -3.73 -13.70
C CYS A 257 -3.77 -3.98 -13.76
N CYS A 258 -4.30 -4.81 -12.84
CA CYS A 258 -5.73 -5.06 -12.70
C CYS A 258 -6.50 -3.79 -12.32
N LEU A 259 -5.96 -2.95 -11.43
CA LEU A 259 -6.59 -1.71 -10.99
C LEU A 259 -6.70 -0.69 -12.14
N LEU A 260 -5.72 -0.60 -13.06
CA LEU A 260 -5.79 0.28 -14.24
C LEU A 260 -6.99 -0.01 -15.16
N GLN A 261 -7.47 -1.25 -15.17
CA GLN A 261 -8.62 -1.70 -15.96
C GLN A 261 -9.97 -1.37 -15.28
N GLN A 262 -9.96 -0.98 -14.01
CA GLN A 262 -11.16 -0.61 -13.26
C GLN A 262 -11.55 0.87 -13.52
N PRO A 263 -12.81 1.25 -13.23
CA PRO A 263 -13.26 2.65 -13.34
C PRO A 263 -12.72 3.50 -12.18
N ILE A 264 -11.43 3.79 -12.23
CA ILE A 264 -10.71 4.65 -11.27
C ILE A 264 -10.49 6.06 -11.83
N THR A 265 -10.16 7.01 -10.96
CA THR A 265 -9.91 8.40 -11.34
C THR A 265 -8.67 8.55 -12.23
N SER A 266 -8.62 9.61 -13.04
CA SER A 266 -7.46 9.94 -13.87
C SER A 266 -6.19 10.16 -13.05
N GLU A 267 -6.31 10.75 -11.86
CA GLU A 267 -5.19 11.01 -10.96
C GLU A 267 -4.55 9.69 -10.50
N LEU A 268 -5.37 8.71 -10.11
CA LEU A 268 -4.85 7.41 -9.70
C LEU A 268 -4.20 6.67 -10.88
N LYS A 269 -4.78 6.75 -12.10
CA LYS A 269 -4.14 6.19 -13.30
C LYS A 269 -2.79 6.83 -13.58
N LEU A 270 -2.70 8.16 -13.49
CA LEU A 270 -1.47 8.92 -13.62
C LEU A 270 -0.42 8.42 -12.62
N THR A 271 -0.77 8.33 -11.33
CA THR A 271 0.15 7.88 -10.28
C THR A 271 0.67 6.46 -10.53
N ILE A 272 -0.20 5.52 -10.93
CA ILE A 272 0.20 4.13 -11.23
C ILE A 272 1.13 4.08 -12.44
N LEU A 273 0.81 4.79 -13.53
CA LEU A 273 1.63 4.82 -14.73
C LEU A 273 3.00 5.47 -14.47
N SER A 274 3.03 6.56 -13.68
CA SER A 274 4.27 7.18 -13.23
C SER A 274 5.12 6.22 -12.40
N PHE A 275 4.50 5.41 -11.55
CA PHE A 275 5.20 4.38 -10.79
C PHE A 275 5.81 3.31 -11.70
N PHE A 276 5.08 2.83 -12.72
CA PHE A 276 5.64 1.89 -13.71
C PHE A 276 6.81 2.48 -14.50
N VAL A 277 6.71 3.74 -14.94
CA VAL A 277 7.83 4.45 -15.60
C VAL A 277 9.05 4.53 -14.68
N LYS A 278 8.83 4.82 -13.39
CA LYS A 278 9.90 4.85 -12.38
C LYS A 278 10.58 3.48 -12.24
N LEU A 279 9.82 2.38 -12.17
CA LEU A 279 10.37 1.03 -12.11
C LEU A 279 11.16 0.64 -13.36
N LEU A 280 10.65 0.96 -14.54
CA LEU A 280 11.31 0.70 -15.83
C LEU A 280 12.62 1.48 -15.98
N SER A 281 12.72 2.64 -15.32
CA SER A 281 13.91 3.46 -15.27
C SER A 281 14.91 2.97 -14.22
N PHE A 282 14.42 2.35 -13.15
CA PHE A 282 15.23 1.81 -12.06
C PHE A 282 16.01 0.55 -12.48
N ASP A 283 15.32 -0.44 -13.06
CA ASP A 283 15.95 -1.69 -13.49
C ASP A 283 15.28 -2.29 -14.74
N GLN A 284 16.09 -2.74 -15.69
CA GLN A 284 15.65 -3.35 -16.94
C GLN A 284 14.86 -4.66 -16.73
N GLN A 285 15.07 -5.37 -15.62
CA GLN A 285 14.31 -6.59 -15.32
C GLN A 285 12.80 -6.33 -15.27
N TYR A 286 12.37 -5.12 -14.89
CA TYR A 286 10.96 -4.75 -14.85
C TYR A 286 10.30 -4.69 -16.23
N LYS A 287 11.06 -4.61 -17.32
CA LYS A 287 10.49 -4.75 -18.67
C LYS A 287 9.90 -6.13 -18.90
N ARG A 288 10.58 -7.17 -18.39
CA ARG A 288 10.08 -8.55 -18.43
C ARG A 288 8.89 -8.70 -17.50
N VAL A 289 9.03 -8.27 -16.24
CA VAL A 289 7.99 -8.43 -15.22
C VAL A 289 6.71 -7.71 -15.62
N LEU A 290 6.79 -6.44 -16.06
CA LEU A 290 5.61 -5.68 -16.46
C LEU A 290 4.95 -6.20 -17.75
N ARG A 291 5.72 -6.84 -18.65
CA ARG A 291 5.15 -7.59 -19.78
C ARG A 291 4.40 -8.83 -19.27
N GLU A 292 4.99 -9.60 -18.35
CA GLU A 292 4.39 -10.84 -17.84
C GLU A 292 3.11 -10.60 -17.04
N VAL A 293 3.01 -9.49 -16.30
CA VAL A 293 1.77 -9.12 -15.59
C VAL A 293 0.74 -8.42 -16.49
N GLY A 294 1.05 -8.17 -17.77
CA GLY A 294 0.07 -7.74 -18.77
C GLY A 294 -0.07 -6.22 -18.97
N VAL A 295 0.90 -5.40 -18.53
CA VAL A 295 0.78 -3.92 -18.67
C VAL A 295 0.72 -3.50 -20.14
N LEU A 296 1.47 -4.17 -21.02
CA LEU A 296 1.50 -3.85 -22.44
C LEU A 296 0.13 -4.06 -23.10
N GLU A 297 -0.52 -5.17 -22.75
CA GLU A 297 -1.84 -5.57 -23.20
C GLU A 297 -2.89 -4.57 -22.73
N VAL A 298 -2.84 -4.13 -21.45
CA VAL A 298 -3.75 -3.11 -20.93
C VAL A 298 -3.63 -1.79 -21.69
N LEU A 299 -2.42 -1.34 -21.99
CA LEU A 299 -2.21 -0.09 -22.73
C LEU A 299 -2.71 -0.20 -24.18
N LEU A 300 -2.50 -1.35 -24.82
CA LEU A 300 -3.00 -1.61 -26.17
C LEU A 300 -4.53 -1.73 -26.22
N ASP A 301 -5.13 -2.38 -25.22
CA ASP A 301 -6.58 -2.53 -25.10
C ASP A 301 -7.27 -1.17 -24.91
N ASP A 302 -6.74 -0.30 -24.05
CA ASP A 302 -7.29 1.06 -23.84
C ASP A 302 -7.22 1.89 -25.13
N LEU A 303 -6.12 1.81 -25.88
CA LEU A 303 -5.99 2.45 -27.20
C LEU A 303 -6.93 1.86 -28.25
N GLY A 304 -7.05 0.53 -28.31
CA GLY A 304 -7.92 -0.17 -29.26
C GLY A 304 -9.39 0.23 -29.09
N HIS A 305 -9.80 0.50 -27.86
CA HIS A 305 -11.14 0.96 -27.53
C HIS A 305 -11.33 2.47 -27.66
N HIS A 306 -10.29 3.25 -27.96
CA HIS A 306 -10.37 4.70 -27.98
C HIS A 306 -11.44 5.22 -28.96
N LYS A 307 -12.18 6.26 -28.58
CA LYS A 307 -13.28 6.86 -29.38
C LYS A 307 -12.85 7.21 -30.82
N PHE A 308 -11.58 7.60 -30.97
CA PHE A 308 -10.97 7.92 -32.26
C PHE A 308 -10.99 6.76 -33.27
N LEU A 309 -10.99 5.50 -32.81
CA LEU A 309 -11.02 4.31 -33.65
C LEU A 309 -12.44 3.76 -33.88
N LEU A 310 -13.35 3.95 -32.92
CA LEU A 310 -14.67 3.28 -32.92
C LEU A 310 -15.78 4.03 -33.67
N GLY A 311 -15.55 5.28 -34.10
CA GLY A 311 -16.57 6.10 -34.75
C GLY A 311 -17.74 6.48 -33.80
N PRO A 312 -18.58 7.46 -34.18
CA PRO A 312 -19.61 7.99 -33.27
C PRO A 312 -20.76 7.02 -32.91
N ASP A 313 -20.92 5.88 -33.61
CA ASP A 313 -22.15 5.06 -33.52
C ASP A 313 -22.09 3.80 -32.62
N GLN A 314 -21.05 3.62 -31.79
CA GLN A 314 -20.97 2.47 -30.86
C GLN A 314 -21.06 2.85 -29.38
N HIS A 315 -21.85 3.86 -29.03
CA HIS A 315 -22.22 4.16 -27.63
C HIS A 315 -23.43 3.35 -27.11
N GLY A 316 -23.87 2.32 -27.85
CA GLY A 316 -25.02 1.50 -27.50
C GLY A 316 -24.66 0.01 -27.33
N GLY A 317 -24.14 -0.34 -26.16
CA GLY A 317 -24.27 -1.68 -25.57
C GLY A 317 -23.77 -2.88 -26.37
N HIS A 318 -22.46 -3.18 -26.28
CA HIS A 318 -21.98 -4.57 -26.19
C HIS A 318 -20.51 -4.61 -25.73
N ASP A 319 -20.25 -4.48 -24.42
CA ASP A 319 -19.00 -4.97 -23.84
C ASP A 319 -19.04 -6.50 -23.93
N GLY A 320 -18.67 -7.04 -25.10
CA GLY A 320 -18.51 -8.47 -25.29
C GLY A 320 -17.42 -9.01 -24.34
N PRO A 321 -17.59 -10.20 -23.74
CA PRO A 321 -16.60 -10.80 -22.86
C PRO A 321 -15.47 -11.42 -23.69
N LEU A 322 -14.77 -10.59 -24.47
CA LEU A 322 -13.57 -11.01 -25.17
C LEU A 322 -12.38 -10.61 -24.30
N GLU A 323 -11.77 -11.65 -23.71
CA GLU A 323 -10.43 -11.67 -23.12
C GLU A 323 -10.20 -11.22 -21.65
N ARG A 324 -11.21 -11.35 -20.78
CA ARG A 324 -10.95 -11.57 -19.32
C ARG A 324 -10.21 -12.89 -19.00
N LYS A 325 -9.74 -13.64 -20.00
CA LYS A 325 -9.21 -15.01 -19.86
C LYS A 325 -7.72 -15.07 -19.51
N SER A 326 -6.92 -14.05 -19.83
CA SER A 326 -5.47 -14.13 -19.63
C SER A 326 -5.04 -13.86 -18.18
N LEU A 327 -5.71 -12.95 -17.47
CA LEU A 327 -5.34 -12.61 -16.08
C LEU A 327 -6.02 -13.52 -15.04
N LYS A 328 -7.18 -14.11 -15.36
CA LYS A 328 -7.86 -15.06 -14.46
C LYS A 328 -7.00 -16.30 -14.17
N LYS A 329 -6.19 -16.74 -15.12
CA LYS A 329 -5.39 -17.97 -14.98
C LYS A 329 -4.28 -17.86 -13.91
N ASN A 330 -3.83 -16.64 -13.59
CA ASN A 330 -2.80 -16.39 -12.57
C ASN A 330 -3.39 -16.16 -11.16
N LEU A 331 -4.68 -15.83 -11.06
CA LEU A 331 -5.37 -15.60 -9.78
C LEU A 331 -5.91 -16.90 -9.15
N ASP A 332 -6.14 -17.95 -9.95
CA ASP A 332 -6.77 -19.21 -9.50
C ASP A 332 -5.80 -20.20 -8.81
N ASN A 333 -4.53 -19.85 -8.61
CA ASN A 333 -3.60 -20.70 -7.86
C ASN A 333 -3.64 -20.41 -6.35
N LYS A 334 -4.57 -21.13 -5.69
CA LYS A 334 -4.65 -21.46 -4.26
C LYS A 334 -4.52 -20.34 -3.20
N ASP A 335 -5.64 -20.22 -2.49
CA ASP A 335 -5.83 -19.81 -1.10
C ASP A 335 -6.05 -18.31 -0.79
N VAL A 336 -7.19 -18.10 -0.13
CA VAL A 336 -7.71 -16.90 0.55
C VAL A 336 -8.59 -15.97 -0.29
N ILE A 337 -9.83 -15.87 0.19
CA ILE A 337 -10.94 -15.05 -0.25
C ILE A 337 -10.47 -13.59 -0.37
N ILE A 338 -10.19 -13.14 -1.59
CA ILE A 338 -10.08 -11.72 -1.89
C ILE A 338 -11.50 -11.17 -1.68
N ALA A 339 -11.69 -10.43 -0.58
CA ALA A 339 -12.89 -9.62 -0.39
C ALA A 339 -13.08 -8.82 -1.68
N SER A 340 -14.20 -9.05 -2.36
CA SER A 340 -14.55 -8.30 -3.57
C SER A 340 -14.42 -6.81 -3.25
N PRO A 341 -13.72 -6.03 -4.09
CA PRO A 341 -13.59 -4.60 -3.84
C PRO A 341 -14.99 -4.03 -3.63
N LYS A 342 -15.16 -3.18 -2.61
CA LYS A 342 -16.39 -2.40 -2.43
C LYS A 342 -16.55 -1.54 -3.69
N LEU A 343 -17.25 -2.09 -4.67
CA LEU A 343 -17.59 -1.41 -5.90
C LEU A 343 -18.63 -0.37 -5.47
N MET A 344 -18.19 0.84 -5.12
CA MET A 344 -19.10 1.96 -5.10
C MET A 344 -19.62 2.07 -6.54
N GLU A 345 -20.89 1.75 -6.73
CA GLU A 345 -21.71 2.11 -7.89
C GLU A 345 -21.82 3.64 -7.92
N SER A 346 -20.70 4.30 -8.13
CA SER A 346 -20.68 5.65 -8.65
C SER A 346 -20.85 5.49 -10.15
N ASN A 347 -21.74 6.30 -10.73
CA ASN A 347 -21.86 6.50 -12.18
C ASN A 347 -20.59 7.21 -12.72
N SER A 348 -19.42 6.67 -12.38
CA SER A 348 -18.11 7.22 -12.67
C SER A 348 -17.87 7.06 -14.15
N GLU A 349 -17.72 8.19 -14.82
CA GLU A 349 -17.26 8.26 -16.20
C GLU A 349 -16.00 7.40 -16.33
N LYS A 350 -16.01 6.41 -17.23
CA LYS A 350 -14.89 5.48 -17.39
C LYS A 350 -13.70 6.26 -17.99
N PHE A 351 -12.90 6.89 -17.13
CA PHE A 351 -11.70 7.64 -17.55
C PHE A 351 -10.72 6.70 -18.23
N ARG A 352 -10.58 6.77 -19.55
CA ARG A 352 -9.61 5.96 -20.30
C ARG A 352 -8.21 6.56 -20.20
N ILE A 353 -7.20 5.69 -20.19
CA ILE A 353 -5.80 6.09 -20.02
C ILE A 353 -5.36 7.05 -21.12
N PHE A 354 -5.80 6.82 -22.34
CA PHE A 354 -5.43 7.62 -23.51
C PHE A 354 -6.46 8.71 -23.86
N GLU A 355 -7.54 8.92 -23.11
CA GLU A 355 -8.50 10.00 -23.41
C GLU A 355 -8.28 11.27 -22.57
N VAL A 356 -7.60 11.16 -21.43
CA VAL A 356 -7.39 12.28 -20.51
C VAL A 356 -6.01 12.90 -20.73
N ASP A 357 -5.95 14.21 -21.00
CA ASP A 357 -4.71 14.93 -21.31
C ASP A 357 -3.60 14.73 -20.26
N SER A 358 -3.97 14.66 -18.98
CA SER A 358 -3.02 14.45 -17.87
C SER A 358 -2.37 13.06 -17.87
N THR A 359 -3.01 12.04 -18.45
CA THR A 359 -2.52 10.65 -18.46
C THR A 359 -1.87 10.26 -19.78
N VAL A 360 -2.24 10.90 -20.90
CA VAL A 360 -1.76 10.54 -22.25
C VAL A 360 -0.22 10.54 -22.33
N THR A 361 0.44 11.58 -21.83
CA THR A 361 1.91 11.68 -21.92
C THR A 361 2.60 10.54 -21.17
N VAL A 362 2.22 10.31 -19.90
CA VAL A 362 2.84 9.25 -19.08
C VAL A 362 2.53 7.85 -19.63
N ALA A 363 1.35 7.65 -20.22
CA ALA A 363 0.97 6.37 -20.81
C ALA A 363 1.86 6.02 -22.02
N TRP A 364 2.13 7.00 -22.88
CA TRP A 364 3.09 6.83 -23.97
C TRP A 364 4.52 6.64 -23.46
N ASP A 365 4.94 7.36 -22.42
CA ASP A 365 6.26 7.17 -21.81
C ASP A 365 6.42 5.77 -21.22
N CYS A 366 5.37 5.23 -20.58
CA CYS A 366 5.33 3.86 -20.10
C CYS A 366 5.46 2.86 -21.24
N MET A 367 4.68 3.03 -22.32
CA MET A 367 4.71 2.15 -23.48
C MET A 367 6.08 2.15 -24.19
N VAL A 368 6.64 3.34 -24.45
CA VAL A 368 7.98 3.46 -25.06
C VAL A 368 9.04 2.85 -24.15
N SER A 369 8.95 3.06 -22.84
CA SER A 369 9.90 2.49 -21.87
C SER A 369 9.83 0.96 -21.83
N LEU A 370 8.64 0.37 -21.96
CA LEU A 370 8.45 -1.07 -22.07
C LEU A 370 9.11 -1.64 -23.34
N LEU A 371 9.04 -0.93 -24.46
CA LEU A 371 9.49 -1.44 -25.77
C LEU A 371 10.98 -1.22 -26.03
N LYS A 372 11.52 -0.10 -25.57
CA LYS A 372 12.91 0.31 -25.84
C LYS A 372 13.89 -0.76 -25.38
N LYS A 373 14.79 -1.20 -26.26
CA LYS A 373 15.82 -2.22 -26.01
C LYS A 373 15.27 -3.52 -25.41
N ALA A 374 14.05 -3.92 -25.79
CA ALA A 374 13.39 -5.11 -25.25
C ALA A 374 12.71 -5.93 -26.35
N GLU A 375 13.49 -6.75 -27.05
CA GLU A 375 13.06 -7.56 -28.21
C GLU A 375 11.79 -8.38 -27.93
N ALA A 376 11.71 -9.06 -26.79
CA ALA A 376 10.52 -9.83 -26.40
C ALA A 376 9.25 -8.96 -26.23
N ASN A 377 9.40 -7.73 -25.72
CA ASN A 377 8.27 -6.79 -25.59
C ASN A 377 7.86 -6.26 -26.96
N GLN A 378 8.82 -5.96 -27.83
CA GLN A 378 8.54 -5.50 -29.18
C GLN A 378 7.90 -6.59 -30.04
N ALA A 379 8.31 -7.86 -29.87
CA ALA A 379 7.68 -9.00 -30.52
C ALA A 379 6.23 -9.18 -30.04
N SER A 380 6.00 -9.13 -28.72
CA SER A 380 4.65 -9.16 -28.12
C SER A 380 3.76 -8.02 -28.65
N PHE A 381 4.29 -6.79 -28.71
CA PHE A 381 3.58 -5.63 -29.26
C PHE A 381 3.17 -5.86 -30.73
N ARG A 382 4.08 -6.39 -31.56
CA ARG A 382 3.79 -6.70 -32.97
C ARG A 382 2.74 -7.82 -33.08
N SER A 383 2.84 -8.88 -32.27
CA SER A 383 1.87 -9.99 -32.30
C SER A 383 0.47 -9.58 -31.85
N SER A 384 0.35 -8.56 -31.00
CA SER A 384 -0.93 -8.00 -30.53
C SER A 384 -1.47 -6.90 -31.46
N ASN A 385 -1.07 -6.86 -32.73
CA ASN A 385 -1.45 -5.85 -33.71
C ASN A 385 -1.15 -4.40 -33.28
N GLY A 386 -0.18 -4.18 -32.39
CA GLY A 386 0.07 -2.87 -31.78
C GLY A 386 0.37 -1.77 -32.79
N VAL A 387 1.11 -2.07 -33.87
CA VAL A 387 1.40 -1.10 -34.95
C VAL A 387 0.11 -0.60 -35.60
N THR A 388 -0.80 -1.52 -35.95
CA THR A 388 -2.10 -1.17 -36.55
C THR A 388 -2.95 -0.33 -35.61
N ILE A 389 -2.90 -0.62 -34.29
CA ILE A 389 -3.65 0.13 -33.27
C ILE A 389 -3.13 1.57 -33.16
N ILE A 390 -1.81 1.79 -33.13
CA ILE A 390 -1.24 3.13 -32.87
C ILE A 390 -1.20 4.03 -34.12
N LEU A 391 -1.16 3.48 -35.33
CA LEU A 391 -0.99 4.25 -36.56
C LEU A 391 -2.04 5.35 -36.79
N PRO A 392 -3.35 5.11 -36.58
CA PRO A 392 -4.38 6.14 -36.74
C PRO A 392 -4.17 7.35 -35.85
N PHE A 393 -3.53 7.19 -34.69
CA PHE A 393 -3.29 8.27 -33.74
C PHE A 393 -2.23 9.28 -34.20
N LEU A 394 -1.52 9.04 -35.31
CA LEU A 394 -0.59 10.02 -35.91
C LEU A 394 -1.24 11.36 -36.26
N VAL A 395 -2.54 11.35 -36.58
CA VAL A 395 -3.24 12.60 -36.92
C VAL A 395 -3.58 13.43 -35.68
N SER A 396 -3.63 12.84 -34.48
CA SER A 396 -3.93 13.54 -33.24
C SER A 396 -2.70 14.24 -32.66
N ASN A 397 -2.81 15.53 -32.37
CA ASN A 397 -1.69 16.33 -31.84
C ASN A 397 -1.16 15.81 -30.49
N ILE A 398 -2.06 15.36 -29.61
CA ILE A 398 -1.72 14.86 -28.27
C ILE A 398 -1.04 13.49 -28.31
N HIS A 399 -1.40 12.61 -29.25
CA HIS A 399 -0.84 11.26 -29.35
C HIS A 399 0.37 11.16 -30.27
N ARG A 400 0.44 11.99 -31.33
CA ARG A 400 1.47 11.92 -32.37
C ARG A 400 2.89 11.80 -31.82
N PRO A 401 3.33 12.57 -30.80
CA PRO A 401 4.69 12.42 -30.25
C PRO A 401 4.94 11.03 -29.66
N GLY A 402 3.95 10.44 -28.99
CA GLY A 402 4.02 9.08 -28.45
C GLY A 402 4.14 8.04 -29.54
N VAL A 403 3.25 8.10 -30.55
CA VAL A 403 3.24 7.17 -31.69
C VAL A 403 4.57 7.22 -32.45
N LEU A 404 5.09 8.41 -32.77
CA LEU A 404 6.36 8.56 -33.47
C LEU A 404 7.53 7.99 -32.69
N ARG A 405 7.59 8.20 -31.36
CA ARG A 405 8.62 7.60 -30.51
C ARG A 405 8.53 6.07 -30.47
N THR A 406 7.32 5.53 -30.38
CA THR A 406 7.10 4.07 -30.43
C THR A 406 7.53 3.48 -31.77
N LEU A 407 7.12 4.07 -32.90
CA LEU A 407 7.52 3.62 -34.23
C LEU A 407 9.03 3.73 -34.44
N SER A 408 9.64 4.84 -34.03
CA SER A 408 11.09 5.02 -34.08
C SER A 408 11.79 3.90 -33.33
N CYS A 409 11.36 3.62 -32.08
CA CYS A 409 11.92 2.54 -31.27
C CYS A 409 11.83 1.18 -31.98
N LEU A 410 10.64 0.83 -32.50
CA LEU A 410 10.42 -0.45 -33.16
C LEU A 410 11.24 -0.61 -34.44
N ILE A 411 11.44 0.46 -35.21
CA ILE A 411 12.18 0.43 -36.48
C ILE A 411 13.69 0.41 -36.23
N THR A 412 14.21 1.31 -35.39
CA THR A 412 15.67 1.45 -35.22
C THR A 412 16.30 0.29 -34.46
N GLU A 413 15.51 -0.42 -33.66
CA GLU A 413 15.97 -1.55 -32.84
C GLU A 413 15.53 -2.90 -33.43
N ASP A 414 15.03 -2.92 -34.68
CA ASP A 414 14.58 -4.14 -35.34
C ASP A 414 15.76 -5.04 -35.72
N THR A 415 16.00 -6.08 -34.92
CA THR A 415 17.04 -7.09 -35.13
C THR A 415 16.76 -7.97 -36.34
N MET A 416 15.51 -8.04 -36.82
CA MET A 416 15.11 -8.83 -37.98
C MET A 416 15.24 -8.06 -39.30
N GLN A 417 15.53 -6.74 -39.25
CA GLN A 417 15.86 -5.94 -40.44
C GLN A 417 17.30 -6.15 -40.94
N VAL A 418 18.04 -7.10 -40.38
CA VAL A 418 19.38 -7.44 -40.88
C VAL A 418 19.25 -8.10 -42.26
N TYR A 419 19.69 -7.33 -43.26
CA TYR A 419 19.93 -7.71 -44.65
C TYR A 419 20.86 -8.92 -44.81
#